data_AF-A0A7J6RGX7-F1
#
_entry.id   AF-A0A7J6RGX7-F1
#
_cell.length_a   1.000
_cell.length_b   1.000
_cell.length_c   1.000
_cell.angle_alpha   90.00
_cell.angle_beta   90.00
_cell.angle_gamma   90.00
#
_symmetry.space_group_name_H-M   'P 1'
#
loop_
_entity.id
_entity.type
_entity.pdbx_description
1 polymer ?
#
loop_
_entity_poly.entity_id
_entity_poly.type
_entity_poly.pdbx_seq_one_letter_code
_entity_poly.pdbx_strand_id
1 'polypeptide(L)'
;MEDVFLFELGYGIQLAAALLLLYRISTMKNIYGLSIDTQVCFLMGTLSRFIWMMDTRLVETWFSYLELWFNLAVQIALCYYCYIYWYTTTMHAPRYLRAPVLALVALLLAFLFHPGYEWVSGQVLVSFTMYIEAMGLIPQLWLMRKMMDIEPITSHYVGLLVISRAVRMVFWGVLYMQGEHFLCLFMADLLHTVFCADYLYLWCKKLRTGGRLVYAL
;
A
#
# COMPACT_ATOMS: atom_id res chain seq x y z
N MET A 1 -4.76 20.22 13.32
CA MET A 1 -5.61 19.00 13.44
C MET A 1 -6.34 18.66 12.15
N GLU A 2 -7.02 19.60 11.48
CA GLU A 2 -7.73 19.29 10.22
C GLU A 2 -6.80 18.92 9.06
N ASP A 3 -5.61 19.54 8.97
CA ASP A 3 -4.73 19.39 7.80
C ASP A 3 -4.24 17.95 7.57
N VAL A 4 -4.03 17.17 8.64
CA VAL A 4 -3.47 15.81 8.56
C VAL A 4 -4.55 14.72 8.55
N PHE A 5 -5.80 15.08 8.83
CA PHE A 5 -6.91 14.13 8.97
C PHE A 5 -7.12 13.26 7.72
N LEU A 6 -7.04 13.85 6.54
CA LEU A 6 -7.20 13.12 5.28
C LEU A 6 -6.08 12.09 5.07
N PHE A 7 -4.85 12.42 5.46
CA PHE A 7 -3.72 11.51 5.36
C PHE A 7 -3.88 10.33 6.33
N GLU A 8 -4.29 10.61 7.56
CA GLU A 8 -4.62 9.61 8.58
C GLU A 8 -5.79 8.71 8.16
N LEU A 9 -6.84 9.29 7.60
CA LEU A 9 -7.98 8.53 7.07
C LEU A 9 -7.52 7.57 5.96
N GLY A 10 -6.61 8.01 5.09
CA GLY A 10 -5.97 7.15 4.10
C GLY A 10 -5.30 5.93 4.75
N TYR A 11 -4.51 6.13 5.81
CA TYR A 11 -3.89 5.03 6.54
C TYR A 11 -4.90 4.14 7.29
N GLY A 12 -5.95 4.72 7.87
CA GLY A 12 -7.05 3.97 8.48
C GLY A 12 -7.76 3.04 7.49
N ILE A 13 -7.99 3.48 6.25
CA ILE A 13 -8.55 2.64 5.18
C ILE A 13 -7.57 1.53 4.78
N GLN A 14 -6.27 1.83 4.72
CA GLN A 14 -5.24 0.82 4.46
C GLN A 14 -5.20 -0.25 5.56
N LEU A 15 -5.33 0.15 6.83
CA LEU A 15 -5.44 -0.77 7.96
C LEU A 15 -6.70 -1.65 7.85
N ALA A 16 -7.85 -1.06 7.49
CA ALA A 16 -9.08 -1.81 7.26
C ALA A 16 -8.92 -2.84 6.13
N ALA A 17 -8.22 -2.48 5.05
CA ALA A 17 -7.87 -3.40 3.96
C ALA A 17 -7.00 -4.57 4.46
N ALA A 18 -5.97 -4.27 5.26
CA ALA A 18 -5.08 -5.28 5.82
C ALA A 18 -5.81 -6.23 6.78
N LEU A 19 -6.72 -5.72 7.61
CA LEU A 19 -7.59 -6.53 8.48
C LEU A 19 -8.52 -7.43 7.67
N LEU A 20 -9.10 -6.94 6.56
CA LEU A 20 -9.93 -7.73 5.66
C LEU A 20 -9.13 -8.90 5.04
N LEU A 21 -7.90 -8.64 4.61
CA LEU A 21 -7.01 -9.68 4.09
C LEU A 21 -6.63 -10.68 5.18
N LEU A 22 -6.33 -10.21 6.40
CA LEU A 22 -6.00 -11.07 7.53
C LEU A 22 -7.16 -11.99 7.88
N TYR A 23 -8.39 -11.46 7.91
CA TYR A 23 -9.62 -12.24 8.08
C TYR A 23 -9.78 -13.30 6.98
N ARG A 24 -9.53 -12.93 5.72
CA ARG A 24 -9.57 -13.87 4.59
C ARG A 24 -8.62 -15.04 4.80
N ILE A 25 -7.33 -14.77 5.07
CA ILE A 25 -6.32 -15.84 5.21
C ILE A 25 -6.63 -16.69 6.45
N SER A 26 -7.09 -16.06 7.53
CA SER A 26 -7.46 -16.73 8.78
C SER A 26 -8.65 -17.67 8.61
N THR A 27 -9.61 -17.32 7.74
CA THR A 27 -10.80 -18.15 7.46
C THR A 27 -10.50 -19.23 6.42
N MET A 28 -9.88 -18.85 5.31
CA MET A 28 -9.69 -19.72 4.14
C MET A 28 -8.44 -20.61 4.22
N LYS A 29 -7.51 -20.33 5.15
CA LYS A 29 -6.30 -21.11 5.40
C LYS A 29 -5.45 -21.36 4.14
N ASN A 30 -5.43 -20.40 3.23
CA ASN A 30 -4.61 -20.41 2.03
C ASN A 30 -4.26 -18.97 1.61
N ILE A 31 -3.34 -18.83 0.67
CA ILE A 31 -2.93 -17.55 0.06
C ILE A 31 -3.00 -17.60 -1.48
N TYR A 32 -3.90 -18.43 -2.03
CA TYR A 32 -4.12 -18.47 -3.47
C TYR A 32 -4.51 -17.08 -4.00
N GLY A 33 -3.79 -16.59 -5.01
CA GLY A 33 -4.01 -15.25 -5.59
C GLY A 33 -3.46 -14.08 -4.78
N LEU A 34 -2.62 -14.33 -3.77
CA LEU A 34 -1.96 -13.29 -2.99
C LEU A 34 -0.45 -13.24 -3.26
N SER A 35 0.05 -12.03 -3.48
CA SER A 35 1.48 -11.76 -3.57
C SER A 35 2.07 -11.55 -2.18
N ILE A 36 3.05 -12.38 -1.85
CA ILE A 36 3.81 -12.31 -0.61
C ILE A 36 4.78 -11.14 -0.66
N ASP A 37 5.34 -10.85 -1.84
CA ASP A 37 6.21 -9.69 -2.07
C ASP A 37 5.50 -8.38 -1.70
N THR A 38 4.20 -8.25 -1.99
CA THR A 38 3.39 -7.11 -1.59
C THR A 38 3.32 -6.94 -0.07
N GLN A 39 3.08 -8.02 0.68
CA GLN A 39 3.01 -7.95 2.14
C GLN A 39 4.37 -7.58 2.76
N VAL A 40 5.46 -8.12 2.20
CA VAL A 40 6.82 -7.76 2.64
C VAL A 40 7.13 -6.28 2.35
N CYS A 41 6.74 -5.76 1.18
CA CYS A 41 6.89 -4.33 0.85
C CYS A 41 6.14 -3.43 1.83
N PHE A 42 4.89 -3.78 2.16
CA PHE A 42 4.13 -3.00 3.13
C PHE A 42 4.69 -3.10 4.55
N LEU A 43 5.17 -4.27 4.97
CA LEU A 43 5.86 -4.40 6.26
C LEU A 43 7.12 -3.52 6.31
N MET A 44 7.94 -3.48 5.26
CA MET A 44 9.10 -2.59 5.18
C MET A 44 8.71 -1.11 5.27
N GLY A 45 7.64 -0.70 4.57
CA GLY A 45 7.10 0.65 4.65
C GLY A 45 6.64 1.02 6.05
N THR A 46 5.89 0.13 6.71
CA THR A 46 5.41 0.31 8.10
C THR A 46 6.58 0.39 9.08
N LEU A 47 7.59 -0.48 8.96
CA LEU A 47 8.79 -0.42 9.80
C LEU A 47 9.55 0.89 9.64
N SER A 48 9.70 1.38 8.41
CA SER A 48 10.31 2.69 8.17
C SER A 48 9.51 3.82 8.80
N ARG A 49 8.17 3.75 8.78
CA ARG A 49 7.27 4.73 9.39
C ARG A 49 7.45 4.87 10.91
N PHE A 50 7.80 3.81 11.63
CA PHE A 50 8.13 3.93 13.06
C PHE A 50 9.30 4.85 13.33
N ILE A 51 10.26 4.93 12.40
CA ILE A 51 11.47 5.72 12.57
C ILE A 51 11.17 7.19 12.31
N TRP A 52 10.48 7.51 11.21
CA TRP A 52 10.29 8.91 10.79
C TRP A 52 9.02 9.57 11.33
N MET A 53 8.05 8.82 11.86
CA MET A 53 6.77 9.40 12.29
C MET A 53 6.93 10.54 13.31
N MET A 54 7.91 10.45 14.20
CA MET A 54 8.19 11.47 15.22
C MET A 54 8.68 12.80 14.62
N ASP A 55 9.18 12.80 13.40
CA ASP A 55 9.72 13.98 12.71
C ASP A 55 8.68 14.71 11.84
N THR A 56 7.41 14.30 11.91
CA THR A 56 6.32 14.83 11.06
C THR A 56 5.12 15.28 11.88
N ARG A 57 4.20 16.04 11.25
CA ARG A 57 2.96 16.53 11.87
C ARG A 57 2.02 15.42 12.37
N LEU A 58 2.26 14.16 11.97
CA LEU A 58 1.51 12.99 12.45
C LEU A 58 1.67 12.78 13.96
N VAL A 59 2.76 13.27 14.55
CA VAL A 59 3.04 13.21 15.99
C VAL A 59 1.95 13.90 16.84
N GLU A 60 1.21 14.85 16.25
CA GLU A 60 0.22 15.65 16.98
C GLU A 60 -1.09 14.88 17.27
N THR A 61 -1.31 13.74 16.62
CA THR A 61 -2.59 13.04 16.67
C THR A 61 -2.45 11.65 17.32
N TRP A 62 -3.20 11.39 18.38
CA TRP A 62 -3.19 10.08 19.07
C TRP A 62 -3.60 8.92 18.15
N PHE A 63 -4.49 9.18 17.18
CA PHE A 63 -4.96 8.20 16.20
C PHE A 63 -3.79 7.63 15.38
N SER A 64 -2.84 8.48 14.96
CA SER A 64 -1.65 8.08 14.20
C SER A 64 -0.84 7.01 14.92
N TYR A 65 -0.68 7.13 16.24
CA TYR A 65 0.06 6.16 17.03
C TYR A 65 -0.67 4.82 17.12
N LEU A 66 -1.96 4.85 17.41
CA LEU A 66 -2.74 3.61 17.48
C LEU A 66 -2.81 2.93 16.12
N GLU A 67 -3.09 3.67 15.06
CA GLU A 67 -3.10 3.15 13.70
C GLU A 67 -1.74 2.50 13.38
N LEU A 68 -0.62 3.18 13.67
CA LEU A 68 0.71 2.64 13.40
C LEU A 68 0.99 1.33 14.15
N TRP A 69 0.67 1.25 15.45
CA TRP A 69 0.85 0.03 16.24
C TRP A 69 -0.02 -1.13 15.75
N PHE A 70 -1.30 -0.87 15.46
CA PHE A 70 -2.20 -1.89 14.93
C PHE A 70 -1.77 -2.35 13.53
N ASN A 71 -1.37 -1.41 12.67
CA ASN A 71 -0.88 -1.71 11.33
C ASN A 71 0.37 -2.59 11.38
N LEU A 72 1.33 -2.29 12.26
CA LEU A 72 2.50 -3.16 12.46
C LEU A 72 2.11 -4.58 12.84
N ALA A 73 1.24 -4.73 13.85
CA ALA A 73 0.80 -6.03 14.32
C ALA A 73 0.11 -6.83 13.19
N VAL A 74 -0.75 -6.18 12.42
CA VAL A 74 -1.45 -6.80 11.28
C VAL A 74 -0.47 -7.17 10.17
N GLN A 75 0.50 -6.33 9.82
CA GLN A 75 1.46 -6.64 8.76
C GLN A 75 2.42 -7.76 9.13
N ILE A 76 2.86 -7.81 10.39
CA ILE A 76 3.63 -8.95 10.91
C ILE A 76 2.79 -10.23 10.81
N ALA A 77 1.53 -10.19 11.24
CA ALA A 77 0.62 -11.33 11.16
C ALA A 77 0.38 -11.78 9.70
N LEU A 78 0.20 -10.84 8.77
CA LEU A 78 0.04 -11.13 7.34
C LEU A 78 1.29 -11.80 6.76
N CYS A 79 2.48 -11.28 7.04
CA CYS A 79 3.73 -11.91 6.60
C CYS A 79 3.91 -13.30 7.20
N TYR A 80 3.59 -13.47 8.48
CA TYR A 80 3.62 -14.77 9.17
C TYR A 80 2.65 -15.79 8.54
N TYR A 81 1.40 -15.39 8.27
CA TYR A 81 0.45 -16.26 7.59
C TYR A 81 0.83 -16.56 6.15
N CYS A 82 1.41 -15.59 5.43
CA CYS A 82 1.96 -15.82 4.09
C CYS A 82 3.09 -16.86 4.12
N TYR A 83 3.91 -16.85 5.17
CA TYR A 83 4.95 -17.86 5.36
C TYR A 83 4.36 -19.25 5.65
N ILE A 84 3.41 -19.36 6.59
CA ILE A 84 2.78 -20.64 6.93
C ILE A 84 2.09 -21.26 5.71
N TYR A 85 1.29 -20.48 5.00
CA TYR A 85 0.51 -20.96 3.87
C TYR A 85 1.25 -20.85 2.54
N TRP A 86 2.58 -20.62 2.57
CA TRP A 86 3.40 -20.46 1.36
C TRP A 86 3.15 -21.59 0.35
N TYR A 87 3.02 -22.83 0.82
CA TYR A 87 2.79 -24.02 -0.01
C TYR A 87 1.49 -23.98 -0.84
N THR A 88 0.54 -23.10 -0.52
CA THR A 88 -0.74 -22.94 -1.24
C THR A 88 -0.64 -21.99 -2.44
N THR A 89 0.49 -21.30 -2.59
CA THR A 89 0.68 -20.38 -3.72
C THR A 89 0.99 -21.15 -5.00
N THR A 90 0.37 -20.73 -6.10
CA THR A 90 0.49 -21.39 -7.42
C THR A 90 1.30 -20.59 -8.42
N MET A 91 1.43 -19.28 -8.23
CA MET A 91 2.21 -18.40 -9.09
C MET A 91 2.96 -17.36 -8.28
N HIS A 92 4.10 -16.94 -8.81
CA HIS A 92 4.93 -15.89 -8.23
C HIS A 92 5.14 -14.77 -9.23
N ALA A 93 5.30 -13.55 -8.71
CA ALA A 93 5.67 -12.42 -9.52
C ALA A 93 7.06 -12.63 -10.17
N PRO A 94 7.31 -12.05 -11.35
CA PRO A 94 8.63 -12.03 -11.97
C PRO A 94 9.71 -11.48 -11.04
N ARG A 95 10.97 -11.90 -11.24
CA ARG A 95 12.08 -11.52 -10.35
C ARG A 95 12.23 -10.02 -10.14
N TYR A 96 11.93 -9.19 -11.15
CA TYR A 96 12.03 -7.74 -11.07
C TYR A 96 10.92 -7.08 -10.23
N LEU A 97 9.84 -7.81 -9.91
CA LEU A 97 8.76 -7.37 -9.02
C LEU A 97 8.88 -7.95 -7.61
N ARG A 98 9.97 -8.65 -7.30
CA ARG A 98 10.15 -9.22 -5.95
C ARG A 98 10.50 -8.13 -4.95
N ALA A 99 10.09 -8.33 -3.70
CA ALA A 99 10.25 -7.34 -2.63
C ALA A 99 11.67 -6.79 -2.48
N PRO A 100 12.76 -7.59 -2.57
CA PRO A 100 14.12 -7.04 -2.46
C PRO A 100 14.49 -6.07 -3.60
N VAL A 101 14.03 -6.36 -4.82
CA VAL A 101 14.30 -5.49 -5.98
C VAL A 101 13.49 -4.20 -5.83
N LEU A 102 12.21 -4.31 -5.46
CA LEU A 102 11.36 -3.14 -5.23
C LEU A 102 11.87 -2.27 -4.08
N ALA A 103 12.36 -2.88 -2.99
CA ALA A 103 12.97 -2.15 -1.88
C ALA A 103 14.23 -1.40 -2.30
N LEU A 104 15.10 -2.04 -3.10
CA LEU A 104 16.29 -1.37 -3.63
C LEU A 104 15.92 -0.19 -4.52
N VAL A 105 14.98 -0.38 -5.45
CA VAL A 105 14.51 0.71 -6.32
C VAL A 105 13.86 1.83 -5.51
N ALA A 106 13.03 1.50 -4.51
CA ALA A 106 12.38 2.49 -3.64
C ALA A 106 13.41 3.30 -2.86
N LEU A 107 14.44 2.63 -2.34
CA LEU A 107 15.51 3.26 -1.57
C LEU A 107 16.35 4.19 -2.46
N LEU A 108 16.73 3.75 -3.66
CA LEU A 108 17.45 4.59 -4.61
C LEU A 108 16.63 5.82 -5.01
N LEU A 109 15.34 5.65 -5.31
CA LEU A 109 14.44 6.77 -5.60
C LEU A 109 14.30 7.70 -4.39
N ALA A 110 14.21 7.17 -3.17
CA ALA A 110 14.12 7.96 -1.95
C ALA A 110 15.36 8.81 -1.69
N PHE A 111 16.56 8.29 -1.97
CA PHE A 111 17.80 9.06 -1.86
C PHE A 111 17.91 10.15 -2.93
N LEU A 112 17.42 9.90 -4.15
CA LEU A 112 17.52 10.86 -5.27
C LEU A 112 16.40 11.91 -5.26
N PHE A 113 15.21 11.53 -4.80
CA PHE A 113 13.99 12.32 -4.87
C PHE A 113 13.30 12.32 -3.49
N HIS A 114 13.80 13.14 -2.57
CA HIS A 114 13.13 13.45 -1.31
C HIS A 114 12.98 14.97 -1.15
N PRO A 115 11.97 15.45 -0.40
CA PRO A 115 11.74 16.89 -0.21
C PRO A 115 12.70 17.55 0.81
N GLY A 116 13.66 16.81 1.35
CA GLY A 116 14.58 17.30 2.39
C GLY A 116 15.77 18.06 1.79
N TYR A 117 16.27 19.06 2.51
CA TYR A 117 17.44 19.84 2.10
C TYR A 117 18.77 19.12 2.35
N GLU A 118 18.80 18.20 3.31
CA GLU A 118 19.99 17.43 3.67
C GLU A 118 19.93 16.00 3.15
N TRP A 119 21.09 15.52 2.69
CA TRP A 119 21.28 14.20 2.06
C TRP A 119 20.94 13.03 2.97
N VAL A 120 21.02 13.22 4.29
CA VAL A 120 20.64 12.22 5.30
C VAL A 120 19.64 12.89 6.24
N SER A 121 18.36 12.84 5.87
CA SER A 121 17.26 13.38 6.66
C SER A 121 16.14 12.36 6.82
N GLY A 122 15.29 12.52 7.83
CA GLY A 122 14.07 11.71 8.00
C GLY A 122 13.17 11.72 6.75
N GLN A 123 13.28 12.75 5.91
CA GLN A 123 12.57 12.87 4.63
C GLN A 123 12.94 11.78 3.62
N VAL A 124 14.15 11.20 3.69
CA VAL A 124 14.52 10.04 2.88
C VAL A 124 13.66 8.84 3.28
N LEU A 125 13.46 8.61 4.58
CA LEU A 125 12.64 7.50 5.07
C LEU A 125 11.15 7.72 4.77
N VAL A 126 10.65 8.96 4.88
CA VAL A 126 9.29 9.33 4.43
C VAL A 126 9.11 8.97 2.95
N SER A 127 10.06 9.39 2.11
CA SER A 127 10.02 9.13 0.66
C SER A 127 10.13 7.65 0.35
N PHE A 128 10.99 6.91 1.07
CA PHE A 128 11.10 5.46 0.97
C PHE A 128 9.76 4.79 1.29
N THR A 129 9.10 5.13 2.40
CA THR A 129 7.79 4.59 2.76
C THR A 129 6.76 4.86 1.65
N MET A 130 6.69 6.08 1.11
CA MET A 130 5.74 6.40 0.04
C MET A 130 6.03 5.61 -1.25
N TYR A 131 7.30 5.48 -1.65
CA TYR A 131 7.69 4.77 -2.87
C TYR A 131 7.53 3.25 -2.74
N ILE A 132 7.91 2.65 -1.62
CA ILE A 132 7.76 1.21 -1.41
C ILE A 132 6.29 0.81 -1.29
N GLU A 133 5.46 1.67 -0.69
CA GLU A 133 4.01 1.49 -0.67
C GLU A 133 3.39 1.59 -2.07
N ALA A 134 3.85 2.56 -2.87
CA ALA A 134 3.37 2.73 -4.25
C ALA A 134 3.71 1.51 -5.11
N MET A 135 4.96 1.06 -5.08
CA MET A 135 5.44 -0.06 -5.89
C MET A 135 5.04 -1.42 -5.32
N GLY A 136 4.85 -1.52 -4.01
CA GLY A 136 4.53 -2.76 -3.31
C GLY A 136 3.23 -3.41 -3.76
N LEU A 137 2.28 -2.66 -4.33
CA LEU A 137 1.03 -3.21 -4.87
C LEU A 137 1.19 -3.82 -6.28
N ILE A 138 2.23 -3.44 -7.04
CA ILE A 138 2.45 -3.89 -8.43
C ILE A 138 2.52 -5.43 -8.55
N PRO A 139 3.23 -6.18 -7.68
CA PRO A 139 3.26 -7.64 -7.72
C PRO A 139 1.87 -8.28 -7.57
N GLN A 140 1.04 -7.73 -6.69
CA GLN A 140 -0.34 -8.19 -6.49
C GLN A 140 -1.20 -7.95 -7.73
N LEU A 141 -1.13 -6.76 -8.33
CA LEU A 141 -1.86 -6.44 -9.56
C LEU A 141 -1.43 -7.35 -10.72
N TRP A 142 -0.12 -7.61 -10.84
CA TRP A 142 0.40 -8.53 -11.84
C TRP A 142 -0.19 -9.93 -11.68
N LEU A 143 -0.23 -10.45 -10.44
CA LEU A 143 -0.78 -11.77 -10.15
C LEU A 143 -2.26 -11.86 -10.50
N MET A 144 -3.03 -10.83 -10.12
CA MET A 144 -4.45 -10.71 -10.41
C MET A 144 -4.74 -10.71 -11.91
N ARG A 145 -3.96 -9.95 -12.70
CA ARG A 145 -4.07 -9.93 -14.17
C ARG A 145 -3.75 -11.27 -14.82
N LYS A 146 -2.96 -12.13 -14.17
CA LYS A 146 -2.56 -13.45 -14.70
C LYS A 146 -3.47 -14.59 -14.29
N MET A 147 -4.04 -14.56 -13.08
CA MET A 147 -4.84 -15.66 -12.57
C MET A 147 -6.27 -15.71 -13.12
N MET A 148 -6.78 -14.62 -13.69
CA MET A 148 -8.10 -14.50 -14.36
C MET A 148 -9.33 -14.74 -13.47
N ASP A 149 -9.24 -15.54 -12.41
CA ASP A 149 -10.25 -15.69 -11.36
C ASP A 149 -9.68 -15.20 -10.02
N ILE A 150 -10.27 -14.12 -9.51
CA ILE A 150 -9.85 -13.52 -8.25
C ILE A 150 -11.00 -13.59 -7.26
N GLU A 151 -10.67 -14.11 -6.09
CA GLU A 151 -11.60 -14.20 -4.99
C GLU A 151 -12.17 -12.81 -4.62
N PRO A 152 -13.48 -12.70 -4.37
CA PRO A 152 -14.11 -11.42 -4.04
C PRO A 152 -13.45 -10.68 -2.88
N ILE A 153 -13.08 -11.36 -1.79
CA ILE A 153 -12.49 -10.70 -0.61
C ILE A 153 -11.12 -10.10 -0.95
N THR A 154 -10.26 -10.84 -1.66
CA THR A 154 -8.96 -10.33 -2.15
C THR A 154 -9.15 -9.12 -3.05
N SER A 155 -10.19 -9.13 -3.90
CA SER A 155 -10.54 -7.95 -4.68
C SER A 155 -10.96 -6.78 -3.79
N HIS A 156 -11.79 -6.96 -2.76
CA HIS A 156 -12.15 -5.83 -1.88
C HIS A 156 -10.95 -5.27 -1.13
N TYR A 157 -10.02 -6.12 -0.70
CA TYR A 157 -8.74 -5.71 -0.12
C TYR A 157 -7.97 -4.76 -1.05
N VAL A 158 -7.74 -5.15 -2.30
CA VAL A 158 -7.00 -4.29 -3.27
C VAL A 158 -7.79 -3.01 -3.56
N GLY A 159 -9.12 -3.09 -3.70
CA GLY A 159 -9.97 -1.92 -3.89
C GLY A 159 -9.83 -0.90 -2.75
N LEU A 160 -9.82 -1.35 -1.50
CA LEU A 160 -9.62 -0.49 -0.34
C LEU A 160 -8.21 0.16 -0.31
N LEU A 161 -7.16 -0.56 -0.72
CA LEU A 161 -5.83 0.03 -0.87
C LEU A 161 -5.80 1.16 -1.91
N VAL A 162 -6.50 0.99 -3.03
CA VAL A 162 -6.61 2.04 -4.05
C VAL A 162 -7.39 3.24 -3.53
N ILE A 163 -8.50 3.01 -2.80
CA ILE A 163 -9.27 4.09 -2.16
C ILE A 163 -8.42 4.84 -1.14
N SER A 164 -7.67 4.13 -0.30
CA SER A 164 -6.74 4.73 0.67
C SER A 164 -5.81 5.74 -0.02
N ARG A 165 -5.23 5.36 -1.16
CA ARG A 165 -4.33 6.22 -1.93
C ARG A 165 -5.05 7.41 -2.57
N ALA A 166 -6.28 7.20 -3.07
CA ALA A 166 -7.10 8.29 -3.58
C ALA A 166 -7.41 9.34 -2.50
N VAL A 167 -7.70 8.93 -1.26
CA VAL A 167 -7.91 9.85 -0.14
C VAL A 167 -6.62 10.62 0.19
N ARG A 168 -5.44 9.97 0.20
CA ARG A 168 -4.16 10.66 0.40
C ARG A 168 -3.82 11.63 -0.75
N MET A 169 -4.21 11.34 -1.98
CA MET A 169 -4.06 12.31 -3.07
C MET A 169 -4.86 13.60 -2.84
N VAL A 170 -6.06 13.51 -2.24
CA VAL A 170 -6.83 14.71 -1.86
C VAL A 170 -6.07 15.53 -0.81
N PHE A 171 -5.47 14.86 0.19
CA PHE A 171 -4.61 15.53 1.18
C PHE A 171 -3.48 16.32 0.51
N TRP A 172 -2.75 15.72 -0.44
CA TRP A 172 -1.68 16.43 -1.15
C TRP A 172 -2.20 17.64 -1.93
N GLY A 173 -3.41 17.56 -2.51
CA GLY A 173 -4.07 18.68 -3.16
C GLY A 173 -4.41 19.83 -2.19
N VAL A 174 -4.89 19.50 -0.99
CA VAL A 174 -5.17 20.49 0.07
C VAL A 174 -3.87 21.18 0.51
N LEU A 175 -2.80 20.44 0.78
CA LEU A 175 -1.50 21.02 1.13
C LEU A 175 -0.96 21.93 0.02
N TYR A 176 -1.12 21.54 -1.24
CA TYR A 176 -0.71 22.36 -2.37
C TYR A 176 -1.44 23.70 -2.40
N MET A 177 -2.74 23.72 -2.12
CA MET A 177 -3.53 24.95 -2.01
C MET A 177 -3.13 25.83 -0.82
N GLN A 178 -2.59 25.22 0.24
CA GLN A 178 -2.05 25.91 1.42
C GLN A 178 -0.62 26.44 1.22
N GLY A 179 0.00 26.19 0.06
CA GLY A 179 1.35 26.67 -0.28
C GLY A 179 2.49 25.69 0.08
N GLU A 180 2.17 24.46 0.47
CA GLU A 180 3.17 23.43 0.78
C GLU A 180 3.30 22.43 -0.38
N HIS A 181 4.52 22.33 -0.91
CA HIS A 181 4.76 21.62 -2.17
C HIS A 181 5.63 20.38 -1.97
N PHE A 182 4.98 19.24 -1.68
CA PHE A 182 5.64 17.94 -1.57
C PHE A 182 5.48 17.12 -2.86
N LEU A 183 5.95 17.66 -3.99
CA LEU A 183 5.69 17.09 -5.33
C LEU A 183 6.18 15.65 -5.48
N CYS A 184 7.34 15.30 -4.91
CA CYS A 184 7.88 13.95 -5.00
C CYS A 184 6.96 12.90 -4.30
N LEU A 185 6.41 13.25 -3.13
CA LEU A 185 5.51 12.38 -2.37
C LEU A 185 4.14 12.27 -3.05
N PHE A 186 3.62 13.38 -3.57
CA PHE A 186 2.42 13.39 -4.40
C PHE A 186 2.56 12.51 -5.63
N MET A 187 3.70 12.58 -6.33
CA MET A 187 3.96 11.77 -7.52
C MET A 187 3.96 10.26 -7.21
N ALA A 188 4.38 9.84 -6.00
CA ALA A 188 4.28 8.45 -5.57
C ALA A 188 2.83 7.95 -5.56
N ASP A 189 1.93 8.71 -4.94
CA ASP A 189 0.51 8.37 -4.84
C ASP A 189 -0.22 8.49 -6.19
N LEU A 190 0.19 9.45 -7.03
CA LEU A 190 -0.30 9.57 -8.40
C LEU A 190 0.08 8.35 -9.24
N LEU A 191 1.36 7.97 -9.25
CA LEU A 191 1.84 6.80 -9.99
C LEU A 191 1.18 5.52 -9.52
N HIS A 192 1.03 5.33 -8.20
CA HIS A 192 0.27 4.21 -7.65
C HIS A 192 -1.15 4.19 -8.22
N THR A 193 -1.87 5.31 -8.18
CA THR A 193 -3.25 5.39 -8.68
C THR A 193 -3.34 5.08 -10.17
N VAL A 194 -2.41 5.61 -10.97
CA VAL A 194 -2.34 5.34 -12.41
C VAL A 194 -2.12 3.85 -12.68
N PHE A 195 -1.20 3.19 -11.98
CA PHE A 195 -0.94 1.75 -12.14
C PHE A 195 -2.13 0.86 -11.75
N CYS A 196 -3.03 1.40 -10.92
CA CYS A 196 -4.24 0.72 -10.46
C CYS A 196 -5.49 1.07 -11.28
N ALA A 197 -5.41 1.97 -12.25
CA ALA A 197 -6.59 2.53 -12.91
C ALA A 197 -7.42 1.49 -13.67
N ASP A 198 -6.75 0.56 -14.36
CA ASP A 198 -7.39 -0.57 -15.07
C ASP A 198 -8.17 -1.46 -14.10
N TYR A 199 -7.54 -1.81 -12.98
CA TYR A 199 -8.14 -2.60 -11.92
C TYR A 199 -9.32 -1.87 -11.28
N LEU A 200 -9.17 -0.58 -10.97
CA LEU A 200 -10.22 0.23 -10.35
C LEU A 200 -11.47 0.28 -11.24
N TYR A 201 -11.29 0.47 -12.55
CA TYR A 201 -12.39 0.43 -13.51
C TYR A 201 -13.13 -0.91 -13.47
N LEU A 202 -12.39 -2.03 -13.52
CA LEU A 202 -12.99 -3.38 -13.47
C LEU A 202 -13.70 -3.65 -12.14
N TRP A 203 -13.11 -3.20 -11.03
CA TRP A 203 -13.69 -3.36 -9.71
C TRP A 203 -15.00 -2.57 -9.56
N CYS A 204 -15.04 -1.31 -10.00
CA CYS A 204 -16.26 -0.50 -10.02
C CYS A 204 -17.36 -1.10 -10.90
N LYS A 205 -17.01 -1.61 -12.09
CA LYS A 205 -17.96 -2.28 -12.97
C LYS A 205 -18.58 -3.50 -12.28
N LYS A 206 -17.75 -4.33 -11.65
CA LYS A 206 -18.18 -5.51 -10.89
C LYS A 206 -19.12 -5.16 -9.73
N LEU A 207 -18.81 -4.11 -8.96
CA LEU A 207 -19.67 -3.67 -7.85
C LEU A 207 -21.08 -3.28 -8.33
N ARG A 208 -21.20 -2.76 -9.55
CA ARG A 208 -22.50 -2.37 -10.14
C ARG A 208 -23.27 -3.56 -10.72
N THR A 209 -22.60 -4.51 -11.37
CA THR A 209 -23.27 -5.62 -12.06
C THR A 209 -23.52 -6.84 -11.17
N GLY A 210 -22.81 -6.99 -10.06
CA GLY A 210 -22.71 -8.24 -9.32
C GLY A 210 -21.88 -9.29 -10.08
N GLY A 211 -21.26 -10.24 -9.36
CA GLY A 211 -20.46 -11.34 -9.95
C GLY A 211 -19.01 -11.43 -9.46
N ARG A 212 -18.20 -12.34 -10.03
CA ARG A 212 -16.75 -12.49 -9.76
C ARG A 212 -15.92 -11.56 -10.65
N LEU A 213 -14.71 -11.18 -10.20
CA LEU A 213 -13.83 -10.33 -11.02
C LEU A 213 -13.09 -11.24 -12.00
N VAL A 214 -13.42 -11.12 -13.27
CA VAL A 214 -12.74 -11.83 -14.35
C VAL A 214 -12.03 -10.80 -15.22
N TYR A 215 -10.70 -10.88 -15.29
CA TYR A 215 -9.95 -10.15 -16.31
C TYR A 215 -10.25 -10.84 -17.64
N ALA A 216 -11.22 -10.38 -18.42
CA ALA A 216 -11.38 -10.84 -19.80
C ALA A 216 -10.46 -9.97 -20.68
N LEU A 217 -9.39 -10.55 -21.21
CA LEU A 217 -8.59 -9.96 -22.30
C LEU A 217 -9.22 -10.32 -23.64
#